data_AF-K6WUU7-F1
#
_entry.id   AF-K6WUU7-F1
#
_cell.length_a   1.000
_cell.length_b   1.000
_cell.length_c   1.000
_cell.angle_alpha   90.00
_cell.angle_beta   90.00
_cell.angle_gamma   90.00
#
_symmetry.space_group_name_H-M   'P 1'
#
loop_
_entity.id
_entity.type
_entity.pdbx_description
1 polymer ?
#
loop_
_entity_poly.entity_id
_entity_poly.type
_entity_poly.pdbx_seq_one_letter_code
_entity_poly.pdbx_strand_id
1 'polypeptide(L)'
;MLDGIPTPDVPSYRVDERLPLDDLRRALTSGERVAVALDGRSAAGKSTLAARLAEGQSDWCVVHTDDVSWYESFFDWAPLLIDGVLRPFRAGQEVTYRPPSWQSRGRAGAITVPAGARVLVVEGVGSAQRSLMPWLDHVLWVHTPNEAVLDREGRRIADGSVTAELSREWLTGEADFLDAERPWERSEFVVSGTGGDETSLVTLRATS
;
A
#
# COMPACT_ATOMS: atom_id res chain seq x y z
N MET A 1 -0.32 17.06 -19.45
CA MET A 1 -1.28 17.32 -18.33
C MET A 1 -0.64 17.05 -16.97
N LEU A 2 0.15 15.98 -16.83
CA LEU A 2 0.90 15.65 -15.60
C LEU A 2 2.38 16.06 -15.69
N ASP A 3 2.74 16.93 -16.63
CA ASP A 3 4.10 17.41 -16.82
C ASP A 3 4.56 18.26 -15.63
N GLY A 4 5.83 18.08 -15.24
CA GLY A 4 6.47 18.82 -14.15
C GLY A 4 6.07 18.36 -12.73
N ILE A 5 5.36 17.24 -12.59
CA ILE A 5 5.07 16.66 -11.27
C ILE A 5 6.38 16.10 -10.69
N PRO A 6 6.71 16.45 -9.42
CA PRO A 6 7.90 15.92 -8.77
C PRO A 6 7.87 14.38 -8.74
N THR A 7 9.05 13.79 -8.86
CA THR A 7 9.22 12.34 -8.68
C THR A 7 10.04 12.15 -7.42
N PRO A 8 9.60 11.33 -6.45
CA PRO A 8 10.40 11.06 -5.28
C PRO A 8 11.73 10.41 -5.68
N ASP A 9 12.79 10.69 -4.93
CA ASP A 9 14.16 10.21 -5.10
C ASP A 9 14.31 8.74 -4.67
N VAL A 10 13.51 7.90 -5.32
CA VAL A 10 13.51 6.46 -5.16
C VAL A 10 14.76 5.91 -5.86
N PRO A 11 15.53 5.00 -5.23
CA PRO A 11 16.67 4.37 -5.86
C PRO A 11 16.28 3.73 -7.19
N SER A 12 17.23 3.74 -8.13
CA SER A 12 17.10 2.88 -9.29
C SER A 12 17.24 1.42 -8.86
N TYR A 13 16.42 0.57 -9.46
CA TYR A 13 16.37 -0.84 -9.14
C TYR A 13 16.66 -1.66 -10.39
N ARG A 14 17.32 -2.81 -10.21
CA ARG A 14 17.42 -3.84 -11.24
C ARG A 14 16.76 -5.11 -10.75
N VAL A 15 16.23 -5.86 -11.71
CA VAL A 15 15.75 -7.22 -11.50
C VAL A 15 16.89 -8.05 -10.94
N ASP A 16 16.66 -8.61 -9.74
CA ASP A 16 17.60 -9.49 -9.06
C ASP A 16 17.14 -10.94 -9.23
N GLU A 17 15.93 -11.24 -8.76
CA GLU A 17 15.36 -12.59 -8.77
C GLU A 17 13.85 -12.57 -9.08
N ARG A 18 13.34 -13.64 -9.71
CA ARG A 18 11.91 -13.92 -9.78
C ARG A 18 11.51 -14.78 -8.58
N LEU A 19 10.77 -14.20 -7.64
CA LEU A 19 10.22 -14.92 -6.50
C LEU A 19 8.78 -15.37 -6.82
N PRO A 20 8.48 -16.67 -6.84
CA PRO A 20 7.11 -17.15 -6.96
C PRO A 20 6.18 -16.55 -5.91
N LEU A 21 4.92 -16.29 -6.26
CA LEU A 21 3.95 -15.69 -5.33
C LEU A 21 3.78 -16.51 -4.04
N ASP A 22 3.79 -17.84 -4.16
CA ASP A 22 3.68 -18.74 -3.01
C ASP A 22 4.91 -18.68 -2.09
N ASP A 23 6.09 -18.40 -2.64
CA ASP A 23 7.30 -18.24 -1.84
C ASP A 23 7.25 -16.94 -1.05
N LEU A 24 6.77 -15.86 -1.68
CA LEU A 24 6.50 -14.61 -0.98
C LEU A 24 5.44 -14.80 0.11
N ARG A 25 4.33 -15.51 -0.16
CA ARG A 25 3.32 -15.81 0.87
C ARG A 25 3.92 -16.56 2.06
N ARG A 26 4.79 -17.55 1.81
CA ARG A 26 5.49 -18.29 2.87
C ARG A 26 6.41 -17.40 3.69
N ALA A 27 7.13 -16.47 3.07
CA ALA A 27 7.93 -15.50 3.80
C ALA A 27 7.07 -14.60 4.72
N LEU A 28 5.90 -14.17 4.24
CA LEU A 28 4.99 -13.27 4.94
C LEU A 28 4.08 -13.95 5.98
N THR A 29 4.29 -15.24 6.29
CA THR A 29 3.43 -16.02 7.21
C THR A 29 4.21 -16.63 8.38
N SER A 30 5.40 -16.11 8.68
CA SER A 30 6.31 -16.66 9.68
C SER A 30 5.84 -16.54 11.14
N GLY A 31 4.74 -15.81 11.41
CA GLY A 31 4.17 -15.60 12.74
C GLY A 31 2.75 -16.13 12.94
N GLU A 32 2.27 -16.12 14.19
CA GLU A 32 0.87 -16.46 14.50
C GLU A 32 -0.09 -15.43 13.89
N ARG A 33 0.30 -14.16 13.95
CA ARG A 33 -0.44 -13.02 13.43
C ARG A 33 0.53 -11.98 12.83
N VAL A 34 0.41 -11.74 11.53
CA VAL A 34 1.36 -10.97 10.74
C VAL A 34 0.67 -9.75 10.13
N ALA A 35 1.23 -8.56 10.32
CA ALA A 35 0.83 -7.34 9.62
C ALA A 35 1.88 -6.96 8.57
N VAL A 36 1.42 -6.77 7.34
CA VAL A 36 2.26 -6.51 6.17
C VAL A 36 1.86 -5.17 5.57
N ALA A 37 2.82 -4.27 5.38
CA ALA A 37 2.60 -3.05 4.60
C ALA A 37 2.98 -3.27 3.13
N LEU A 38 2.09 -2.92 2.22
CA LEU A 38 2.36 -2.80 0.79
C LEU A 38 2.33 -1.32 0.42
N ASP A 39 3.50 -0.70 0.42
CA ASP A 39 3.68 0.71 0.07
C ASP A 39 4.24 0.84 -1.35
N GLY A 40 4.20 2.03 -1.91
CA GLY A 40 4.46 2.29 -3.32
C GLY A 40 3.72 3.52 -3.77
N ARG A 41 4.18 4.14 -4.85
CA ARG A 41 3.49 5.28 -5.46
C ARG A 41 2.07 4.95 -5.91
N SER A 42 1.27 5.98 -6.12
CA SER A 42 -0.02 5.87 -6.81
C SER A 42 0.15 5.17 -8.14
N ALA A 43 -0.85 4.39 -8.52
CA ALA A 43 -0.81 3.53 -9.70
C ALA A 43 0.40 2.56 -9.80
N ALA A 44 1.14 2.29 -8.72
CA ALA A 44 2.24 1.33 -8.75
C ALA A 44 1.79 -0.14 -8.84
N GLY A 45 0.49 -0.44 -8.66
CA GLY A 45 -0.03 -1.82 -8.70
C GLY A 45 -0.10 -2.52 -7.33
N LYS A 46 -0.02 -1.76 -6.23
CA LYS A 46 -0.15 -2.27 -4.85
C LYS A 46 -1.44 -3.06 -4.64
N SER A 47 -2.59 -2.49 -4.99
CA SER A 47 -3.89 -3.15 -4.82
C SER A 47 -3.98 -4.45 -5.62
N THR A 48 -3.39 -4.50 -6.82
CA THR A 48 -3.30 -5.74 -7.62
C THR A 48 -2.43 -6.79 -6.93
N LEU A 49 -1.27 -6.40 -6.40
CA LEU A 49 -0.41 -7.30 -5.63
C LEU A 49 -1.09 -7.80 -4.35
N ALA A 50 -1.76 -6.91 -3.61
CA ALA A 50 -2.52 -7.24 -2.40
C ALA A 50 -3.60 -8.29 -2.69
N ALA A 51 -4.39 -8.06 -3.75
CA ALA A 51 -5.42 -9.00 -4.18
C ALA A 51 -4.83 -10.37 -4.57
N ARG A 52 -3.74 -10.38 -5.34
CA ARG A 52 -3.03 -11.62 -5.69
C ARG A 52 -2.52 -12.35 -4.46
N LEU A 53 -1.92 -11.65 -3.50
CA LEU A 53 -1.42 -12.26 -2.26
C LEU A 53 -2.53 -12.94 -1.46
N ALA A 54 -3.69 -12.29 -1.31
CA ALA A 54 -4.83 -12.80 -0.56
C ALA A 54 -5.67 -13.84 -1.32
N GLU A 55 -5.50 -13.98 -2.64
CA GLU A 55 -6.30 -14.91 -3.45
C GLU A 55 -6.19 -16.36 -2.95
N GLY A 56 -7.34 -16.96 -2.64
CA GLY A 56 -7.43 -18.33 -2.12
C GLY A 56 -6.99 -18.50 -0.66
N GLN A 57 -6.64 -17.42 0.05
CA GLN A 57 -6.20 -17.47 1.45
C GLN A 57 -7.32 -17.00 2.39
N SER A 58 -7.97 -17.93 3.09
CA SER A 58 -9.12 -17.59 3.95
C SER A 58 -8.74 -16.86 5.25
N ASP A 59 -7.47 -16.89 5.63
CA ASP A 59 -6.91 -16.24 6.81
C ASP A 59 -6.14 -14.95 6.48
N TRP A 60 -6.26 -14.44 5.25
CA TRP A 60 -5.70 -13.14 4.85
C TRP A 60 -6.80 -12.09 4.73
N CYS A 61 -6.49 -10.86 5.13
CA CYS A 61 -7.38 -9.71 5.02
C CYS A 61 -6.61 -8.51 4.47
N VAL A 62 -7.20 -7.79 3.52
CA VAL A 62 -6.62 -6.58 2.93
C VAL A 62 -7.39 -5.36 3.44
N VAL A 63 -6.66 -4.36 3.92
CA VAL A 63 -7.19 -3.04 4.30
C VAL A 63 -6.54 -1.98 3.41
N HIS A 64 -7.38 -1.19 2.74
CA HIS A 64 -6.96 -0.09 1.89
C HIS A 64 -6.78 1.18 2.74
N THR A 65 -5.64 1.87 2.65
CA THR A 65 -5.45 3.12 3.41
C THR A 65 -6.44 4.20 3.00
N ASP A 66 -6.89 4.19 1.74
CA ASP A 66 -7.90 5.11 1.20
C ASP A 66 -9.24 5.03 1.95
N ASP A 67 -9.56 3.88 2.54
CA ASP A 67 -10.73 3.74 3.40
C ASP A 67 -10.52 4.43 4.75
N VAL A 68 -9.33 4.31 5.33
CA VAL A 68 -8.98 4.95 6.61
C VAL A 68 -8.87 6.46 6.45
N SER A 69 -8.25 6.92 5.36
CA SER A 69 -7.95 8.33 5.09
C SER A 69 -9.08 9.07 4.35
N TRP A 70 -10.20 8.40 4.06
CA TRP A 70 -11.31 9.00 3.31
C TRP A 70 -11.75 10.32 3.95
N TYR A 71 -11.64 11.46 3.26
CA TYR A 71 -11.92 12.81 3.80
C TYR A 71 -11.10 13.23 5.04
N GLU A 72 -9.99 12.56 5.33
CA GLU A 72 -8.98 12.99 6.30
C GLU A 72 -7.83 13.72 5.57
N SER A 73 -6.80 14.17 6.30
CA SER A 73 -5.59 14.67 5.64
C SER A 73 -4.91 13.56 4.84
N PHE A 74 -4.20 13.93 3.77
CA PHE A 74 -3.57 12.96 2.86
C PHE A 74 -2.64 11.96 3.57
N PHE A 75 -1.94 12.41 4.62
CA PHE A 75 -0.90 11.60 5.26
C PHE A 75 -0.91 11.54 6.80
N ASP A 76 -1.76 12.29 7.53
CA ASP A 76 -1.78 12.24 9.02
C ASP A 76 -2.81 11.25 9.59
N TRP A 77 -3.22 10.26 8.81
CA TRP A 77 -4.22 9.25 9.20
C TRP A 77 -3.62 8.05 9.94
N ALA A 78 -2.29 7.97 10.11
CA ALA A 78 -1.64 6.84 10.79
C ALA A 78 -2.21 6.53 12.19
N PRO A 79 -2.53 7.51 13.06
CA PRO A 79 -3.17 7.23 14.35
C PRO A 79 -4.53 6.51 14.21
N LEU A 80 -5.32 6.86 13.18
CA LEU A 80 -6.62 6.23 12.91
C LEU A 80 -6.44 4.76 12.53
N LEU A 81 -5.45 4.45 11.67
CA LEU A 81 -5.13 3.07 11.31
C LEU A 81 -4.64 2.28 12.53
N ILE A 82 -3.80 2.89 13.37
CA ILE A 82 -3.27 2.25 14.59
C ILE A 82 -4.40 1.88 15.54
N ASP A 83 -5.22 2.85 15.93
CA ASP A 83 -6.24 2.65 16.96
C ASP A 83 -7.43 1.84 16.43
N GLY A 84 -7.81 2.06 15.17
CA GLY A 84 -8.98 1.44 14.56
C GLY A 84 -8.75 0.04 14.03
N VAL A 85 -7.53 -0.30 13.60
CA VAL A 85 -7.26 -1.55 12.87
C VAL A 85 -6.07 -2.31 13.45
N LEU A 86 -4.88 -1.73 13.50
CA LEU A 86 -3.66 -2.47 13.82
C LEU A 86 -3.63 -2.93 15.29
N ARG A 87 -4.00 -2.05 16.23
CA ARG A 87 -4.05 -2.41 17.65
C ARG A 87 -5.07 -3.53 17.95
N PRO A 88 -6.34 -3.45 17.54
CA PRO A 88 -7.29 -4.55 17.77
C PRO A 88 -6.89 -5.82 17.02
N PHE A 89 -6.36 -5.73 15.78
CA PHE A 89 -5.82 -6.88 15.08
C PHE A 89 -4.72 -7.55 15.91
N ARG A 90 -3.71 -6.80 16.39
CA ARG A 90 -2.63 -7.35 17.22
C ARG A 90 -3.12 -7.97 18.53
N ALA A 91 -4.24 -7.49 19.07
CA ALA A 91 -4.91 -8.08 20.23
C ALA A 91 -5.74 -9.35 19.91
N GLY A 92 -5.76 -9.80 18.65
CA GLY A 92 -6.53 -10.97 18.21
C GLY A 92 -8.04 -10.71 18.13
N GLN A 93 -8.45 -9.45 18.08
CA GLN A 93 -9.85 -9.05 18.08
C GLN A 93 -10.39 -8.94 16.65
N GLU A 94 -11.68 -9.22 16.49
CA GLU A 94 -12.41 -8.81 15.29
C GLU A 94 -12.44 -7.28 15.20
N VAL A 95 -12.17 -6.75 14.01
CA VAL A 95 -12.23 -5.32 13.72
C VAL A 95 -13.53 -5.02 12.99
N THR A 96 -14.28 -4.04 13.50
CA THR A 96 -15.35 -3.35 12.78
C THR A 96 -15.20 -1.86 13.05
N TYR A 97 -14.40 -1.20 12.21
CA TYR A 97 -13.96 0.18 12.43
C TYR A 97 -14.63 1.14 11.45
N ARG A 98 -15.15 2.25 11.99
CA ARG A 98 -15.69 3.36 11.19
C ARG A 98 -14.82 4.60 11.43
N PRO A 99 -14.00 5.03 10.47
CA PRO A 99 -13.23 6.27 10.61
C PRO A 99 -14.11 7.48 10.95
N PRO A 100 -13.60 8.50 11.67
CA PRO A 100 -14.38 9.68 12.07
C PRO A 100 -15.05 10.40 10.90
N SER A 101 -14.35 10.55 9.78
CA SER A 101 -14.89 11.08 8.53
C SER A 101 -16.10 10.30 8.00
N TRP A 102 -16.09 8.96 8.08
CA TRP A 102 -17.22 8.13 7.65
C TRP A 102 -18.46 8.41 8.50
N GLN A 103 -18.27 8.54 9.81
CA GLN A 103 -19.36 8.81 10.74
C GLN A 103 -19.96 10.20 10.51
N SER A 104 -19.11 11.23 10.46
CA SER A 104 -19.53 12.62 10.28
C SER A 104 -20.17 12.89 8.92
N ARG A 105 -19.80 12.13 7.88
CA ARG A 105 -20.33 12.27 6.51
C ARG A 105 -21.33 11.18 6.11
N GLY A 106 -21.73 10.33 7.05
CA GLY A 106 -22.77 9.32 6.82
C GLY A 106 -22.40 8.20 5.85
N ARG A 107 -21.11 7.88 5.67
CA ARG A 107 -20.67 6.73 4.86
C ARG A 107 -21.12 5.43 5.55
N ALA A 108 -21.90 4.62 4.85
CA ALA A 108 -22.36 3.32 5.33
C ALA A 108 -21.21 2.29 5.41
N GLY A 109 -21.40 1.24 6.20
CA GLY A 109 -20.41 0.17 6.37
C GLY A 109 -19.31 0.49 7.38
N ALA A 110 -18.26 -0.33 7.36
CA ALA A 110 -17.08 -0.27 8.21
C ALA A 110 -15.91 -0.99 7.52
N ILE A 111 -14.69 -0.66 7.93
CA ILE A 111 -13.49 -1.46 7.68
C ILE A 111 -13.57 -2.68 8.60
N THR A 112 -13.51 -3.88 8.02
CA THR A 112 -13.65 -5.14 8.78
C THR A 112 -12.42 -6.02 8.65
N VAL A 113 -12.00 -6.62 9.77
CA VAL A 113 -10.95 -7.65 9.81
C VAL A 113 -11.47 -8.80 10.68
N PRO A 114 -11.70 -9.99 10.12
CA PRO A 114 -12.19 -11.13 10.90
C PRO A 114 -11.20 -11.52 12.01
N ALA A 115 -11.69 -11.97 13.16
CA ALA A 115 -10.81 -12.45 14.26
C ALA A 115 -9.88 -13.60 13.81
N GLY A 116 -10.35 -14.43 12.88
CA GLY A 116 -9.60 -15.53 12.28
C GLY A 116 -8.56 -15.12 11.23
N ALA A 117 -8.51 -13.84 10.82
CA ALA A 117 -7.45 -13.38 9.93
C ALA A 117 -6.11 -13.46 10.64
N ARG A 118 -5.15 -14.19 10.07
CA ARG A 118 -3.78 -14.32 10.54
C ARG A 118 -2.84 -13.35 9.84
N VAL A 119 -3.10 -13.03 8.59
CA VAL A 119 -2.33 -12.03 7.83
C VAL A 119 -3.20 -10.82 7.54
N LEU A 120 -2.76 -9.65 7.97
CA LEU A 120 -3.36 -8.37 7.63
C LEU A 120 -2.43 -7.63 6.67
N VAL A 121 -2.88 -7.42 5.45
CA VAL A 121 -2.19 -6.61 4.45
C VAL A 121 -2.78 -5.22 4.48
N VAL A 122 -1.98 -4.20 4.82
CA VAL A 122 -2.36 -2.80 4.68
C VAL A 122 -1.69 -2.26 3.42
N GLU A 123 -2.50 -1.83 2.46
CA GLU A 123 -2.00 -1.38 1.16
C GLU A 123 -2.38 0.08 0.89
N GLY A 124 -1.42 0.85 0.39
CA GLY A 124 -1.62 2.25 0.06
C GLY A 124 -0.38 3.10 0.24
N VAL A 125 -0.39 4.30 -0.32
CA VAL A 125 0.70 5.27 -0.18
C VAL A 125 0.81 5.65 1.30
N GLY A 126 1.97 5.43 1.91
CA GLY A 126 2.18 5.71 3.34
C GLY A 126 1.71 4.60 4.27
N SER A 127 1.40 3.41 3.76
CA SER A 127 1.20 2.22 4.61
C SER A 127 2.47 1.80 5.36
N ALA A 128 3.65 2.27 4.94
CA ALA A 128 4.94 2.06 5.60
C ALA A 128 5.55 3.34 6.19
N GLN A 129 4.69 4.26 6.67
CA GLN A 129 5.12 5.39 7.51
C GLN A 129 5.94 4.94 8.71
N ARG A 130 6.94 5.75 9.10
CA ARG A 130 7.80 5.48 10.27
C ARG A 130 7.01 5.21 11.55
N SER A 131 5.89 5.91 11.75
CA SER A 131 5.00 5.75 12.92
C SER A 131 4.29 4.39 12.98
N LEU A 132 4.14 3.69 11.85
CA LEU A 132 3.49 2.39 11.75
C LEU A 132 4.47 1.23 11.98
N MET A 133 5.78 1.46 11.92
CA MET A 133 6.80 0.39 12.02
C MET A 133 6.65 -0.51 13.26
N PRO A 134 6.32 0.00 14.47
CA PRO A 134 6.11 -0.86 15.64
C PRO A 134 4.93 -1.84 15.52
N TRP A 135 4.07 -1.65 14.51
CA TRP A 135 2.86 -2.42 14.28
C TRP A 135 2.95 -3.34 13.07
N LEU A 136 4.06 -3.35 12.35
CA LEU A 136 4.26 -4.08 11.10
C LEU A 136 5.38 -5.13 11.28
N ASP A 137 5.19 -6.31 10.69
CA ASP A 137 6.23 -7.35 10.66
C ASP A 137 7.02 -7.30 9.35
N HIS A 138 6.34 -7.00 8.25
CA HIS A 138 6.95 -6.92 6.92
C HIS A 138 6.54 -5.64 6.20
N VAL A 139 7.47 -5.10 5.43
CA VAL A 139 7.26 -3.95 4.55
C VAL A 139 7.72 -4.33 3.15
N LEU A 140 6.81 -4.18 2.18
CA LEU A 140 7.14 -4.33 0.77
C LEU A 140 6.96 -2.99 0.07
N TRP A 141 7.91 -2.67 -0.80
CA TRP A 141 7.84 -1.53 -1.68
C TRP A 141 7.51 -1.98 -3.11
N VAL A 142 6.36 -1.57 -3.63
CA VAL A 142 5.98 -1.80 -5.01
C VAL A 142 6.56 -0.69 -5.87
N HIS A 143 7.63 -1.03 -6.60
CA HIS A 143 8.34 -0.10 -7.46
C HIS A 143 7.78 -0.15 -8.88
N THR A 144 7.35 1.00 -9.39
CA THR A 144 6.94 1.20 -10.79
C THR A 144 7.69 2.41 -11.33
N PRO A 145 8.32 2.33 -12.52
CA PRO A 145 8.95 3.47 -13.16
C PRO A 145 7.99 4.66 -13.27
N ASN A 146 8.50 5.88 -13.07
CA ASN A 146 7.68 7.09 -13.04
C ASN A 146 6.83 7.26 -14.31
N GLU A 147 7.39 6.96 -15.48
CA GLU A 147 6.66 7.02 -16.76
C GLU A 147 5.41 6.14 -16.76
N ALA A 148 5.49 4.93 -16.20
CA ALA A 148 4.37 3.99 -16.12
C ALA A 148 3.35 4.42 -15.07
N VAL A 149 3.77 5.03 -13.97
CA VAL A 149 2.87 5.66 -12.99
C VAL A 149 2.08 6.79 -13.66
N LEU A 150 2.75 7.73 -14.32
CA LEU A 150 2.11 8.89 -14.95
C LEU A 150 1.19 8.48 -16.12
N ASP A 151 1.55 7.46 -16.89
CA ASP A 151 0.70 6.90 -17.93
C ASP A 151 -0.60 6.29 -17.35
N ARG A 152 -0.49 5.53 -16.26
CA ARG A 152 -1.66 4.97 -15.55
C ARG A 152 -2.54 6.06 -14.95
N GLU A 153 -1.96 7.08 -14.32
CA GLU A 153 -2.71 8.23 -13.80
C GLU A 153 -3.36 9.05 -14.93
N GLY A 154 -2.67 9.23 -16.05
CA GLY A 154 -3.23 9.86 -17.25
C GLY A 154 -4.48 9.15 -17.77
N ARG A 155 -4.49 7.81 -17.76
CA ARG A 155 -5.69 7.01 -18.09
C ARG A 155 -6.85 7.27 -17.13
N ARG A 156 -6.59 7.32 -15.81
CA ARG A 156 -7.61 7.62 -14.78
C ARG A 156 -8.19 9.03 -14.92
N ILE A 157 -7.42 9.97 -15.44
CA ILE A 157 -7.92 11.31 -15.76
C ILE A 157 -8.79 11.26 -17.01
N ALA A 158 -8.33 10.55 -18.04
CA ALA A 158 -9.03 10.44 -19.32
C ALA A 158 -10.38 9.71 -19.20
N ASP A 159 -10.50 8.72 -18.32
CA ASP A 159 -11.75 8.00 -18.06
C ASP A 159 -12.68 8.69 -17.04
N GLY A 160 -12.25 9.81 -16.45
CA GLY A 160 -13.03 10.60 -15.51
C GLY A 160 -13.04 10.07 -14.07
N SER A 161 -12.22 9.07 -13.73
CA SER A 161 -12.09 8.58 -12.36
C SER A 161 -11.56 9.63 -11.37
N VAL A 162 -10.73 10.56 -11.86
CA VAL A 162 -10.17 11.66 -11.08
C VAL A 162 -9.99 12.90 -11.96
N THR A 163 -10.10 14.10 -11.38
CA THR A 163 -9.80 15.33 -12.13
C THR A 163 -8.29 15.52 -12.27
N ALA A 164 -7.85 16.19 -13.35
CA ALA A 164 -6.44 16.49 -13.55
C ALA A 164 -5.85 17.37 -12.43
N GLU A 165 -6.66 18.28 -11.88
CA GLU A 165 -6.26 19.15 -10.76
C GLU A 165 -6.02 18.35 -9.48
N LEU A 166 -6.98 17.51 -9.09
CA LEU A 166 -6.85 16.67 -7.90
C LEU A 166 -5.70 15.66 -8.04
N SER A 167 -5.54 15.06 -9.22
CA SER A 167 -4.40 14.15 -9.48
C SER A 167 -3.06 14.88 -9.34
N ARG A 168 -2.93 16.11 -9.86
CA ARG A 168 -1.70 16.90 -9.73
C ARG A 168 -1.41 17.28 -8.27
N GLU A 169 -2.42 17.74 -7.54
CA GLU A 169 -2.30 18.07 -6.11
C GLU A 169 -1.83 16.85 -5.32
N TRP A 170 -2.49 15.71 -5.51
CA TRP A 170 -2.14 14.46 -4.85
C TRP A 170 -0.73 13.98 -5.19
N LEU A 171 -0.36 13.91 -6.47
CA LEU A 171 0.96 13.40 -6.88
C LEU A 171 2.11 14.31 -6.42
N THR A 172 1.86 15.61 -6.28
CA THR A 172 2.84 16.55 -5.71
C THR A 172 3.04 16.27 -4.22
N GLY A 173 1.96 16.19 -3.45
CA GLY A 173 2.03 15.86 -2.02
C GLY A 173 2.59 14.46 -1.75
N GLU A 174 2.25 13.49 -2.61
CA GLU A 174 2.81 12.13 -2.57
C GLU A 174 4.34 12.17 -2.69
N ALA A 175 4.88 12.92 -3.65
CA ALA A 175 6.32 12.97 -3.86
C ALA A 175 7.05 13.54 -2.63
N ASP A 176 6.58 14.69 -2.12
CA ASP A 176 7.16 15.33 -0.93
C ASP A 176 7.10 14.41 0.30
N PHE A 177 5.96 13.75 0.50
CA PHE A 177 5.75 12.81 1.59
C PHE A 177 6.68 11.58 1.46
N LEU A 178 6.79 11.00 0.28
CA LEU A 178 7.63 9.83 0.04
C LEU A 178 9.12 10.16 0.18
N ASP A 179 9.56 11.35 -0.24
CA ASP A 179 10.93 11.81 -0.02
C ASP A 179 11.26 12.02 1.46
N ALA A 180 10.29 12.44 2.26
CA ALA A 180 10.45 12.54 3.70
C ALA A 180 10.45 11.17 4.38
N GLU A 181 9.51 10.28 4.04
CA GLU A 181 9.31 8.99 4.70
C GLU A 181 10.28 7.91 4.21
N ARG A 182 10.69 7.92 2.94
CA ARG A 182 11.63 6.99 2.30
C ARG A 182 11.32 5.52 2.63
N PRO A 183 10.07 5.03 2.42
CA PRO A 183 9.65 3.69 2.85
C PRO A 183 10.47 2.56 2.21
N TRP A 184 11.02 2.77 1.02
CA TRP A 184 11.89 1.81 0.34
C TRP A 184 13.15 1.46 1.14
N GLU A 185 13.67 2.35 1.98
CA GLU A 185 14.84 2.07 2.82
C GLU A 185 14.57 1.07 3.94
N ARG A 186 13.29 0.84 4.26
CA ARG A 186 12.83 -0.09 5.30
C ARG A 186 12.12 -1.30 4.71
N SER A 187 12.04 -1.40 3.39
CA SER A 187 11.40 -2.52 2.72
C SER A 187 12.30 -3.75 2.75
N GLU A 188 11.69 -4.89 3.12
CA GLU A 188 12.35 -6.20 3.04
C GLU A 188 12.31 -6.73 1.60
N PHE A 189 11.23 -6.45 0.89
CA PHE A 189 11.07 -6.81 -0.51
C PHE A 189 10.73 -5.58 -1.34
N VAL A 190 11.40 -5.47 -2.49
CA VAL A 190 11.09 -4.47 -3.52
C VAL A 190 10.49 -5.22 -4.69
N VAL A 191 9.19 -5.06 -4.93
CA VAL A 191 8.44 -5.81 -5.93
C VAL A 191 8.20 -4.96 -7.17
N SER A 192 8.46 -5.50 -8.36
CA SER A 192 8.12 -4.81 -9.60
C SER A 192 6.60 -4.67 -9.77
N GLY A 193 6.13 -3.44 -9.94
CA GLY A 193 4.76 -3.11 -10.35
C GLY A 193 4.58 -3.06 -11.88
N THR A 194 5.65 -3.35 -12.63
CA THR A 194 5.65 -3.52 -14.08
C THR A 194 6.04 -4.95 -14.43
N GLY A 195 5.05 -5.75 -14.79
CA GLY A 195 5.20 -7.14 -15.18
C GLY A 195 3.82 -7.73 -15.38
N GLY A 196 3.47 -8.03 -16.64
CA GLY A 196 2.22 -8.69 -17.00
C GLY A 196 2.17 -10.14 -16.48
N ASP A 197 0.97 -10.73 -16.57
CA ASP A 197 0.59 -12.07 -16.13
C ASP A 197 1.68 -13.14 -16.28
N GLU A 198 2.49 -13.33 -15.24
CA GLU A 198 3.19 -14.58 -14.97
C GLU A 198 3.15 -14.82 -13.45
N THR A 199 3.04 -16.09 -13.07
CA THR A 199 2.89 -16.64 -11.71
C THR A 199 4.01 -16.31 -10.72
N SER A 200 4.90 -15.36 -11.05
CA SER A 200 6.03 -14.93 -10.23
C SER A 200 6.09 -13.41 -10.12
N LEU A 201 6.55 -12.92 -8.97
CA LEU A 201 6.86 -11.53 -8.72
C LEU A 201 8.36 -11.31 -8.93
N VAL A 202 8.73 -10.11 -9.37
CA VAL A 202 10.14 -9.77 -9.52
C VAL A 202 10.59 -9.01 -8.28
N THR A 203 11.53 -9.59 -7.54
CA THR A 203 12.24 -8.89 -6.48
C THR A 203 13.39 -8.09 -7.09
N LEU A 204 13.55 -6.87 -6.63
CA LEU A 204 14.51 -5.91 -7.13
C LEU A 204 15.59 -5.63 -6.08
N ARG A 205 16.83 -5.41 -6.54
CA ARG A 205 17.91 -4.83 -5.73
C ARG A 205 18.21 -3.41 -6.18
N ALA A 206 18.50 -2.54 -5.21
CA ALA A 206 18.95 -1.19 -5.49
C ALA A 206 20.27 -1.22 -6.27
N THR A 207 20.41 -0.38 -7.28
CA THR A 207 21.69 -0.17 -7.97
C THR A 207 22.54 0.81 -7.18
N SER A 208 23.76 0.40 -6.85
CA SER A 208 24.82 1.25 -6.30
C SER A 208 25.21 2.38 -7.25
#